data_AF-A0A135V6X6-F1
#
_entry.id   AF-A0A135V6X6-F1
#
_cell.length_a   1.000
_cell.length_b   1.000
_cell.length_c   1.000
_cell.angle_alpha   90.00
_cell.angle_beta   90.00
_cell.angle_gamma   90.00
#
_symmetry.space_group_name_H-M   'P 1'
#
loop_
_entity.id
_entity.type
_entity.pdbx_description
1 polymer ?
#
loop_
_entity_poly.entity_id
_entity_poly.type
_entity_poly.pdbx_seq_one_letter_code
_entity_poly.pdbx_strand_id
1 'polypeptide(L)'
;MGAISEGGAFIAPSYVREQFGFVWNTYRPTGIMVTEFGFPQLADAETSHDAQRYDFERTMYYQNFLTETLRAIHEDGVNIIGALAWSWIDFNEFGSFEA
;
A
#
# COMPACT_ATOMS: atom_id res chain seq x y z
N MET A 1 8.29 -12.37 6.88
CA MET A 1 7.92 -11.17 7.66
C MET A 1 8.72 -10.03 7.08
N GLY A 2 8.03 -9.10 6.42
CA GLY A 2 8.65 -8.06 5.57
C GLY A 2 9.24 -6.90 6.37
N ALA A 3 9.88 -5.98 5.65
CA ALA A 3 10.41 -4.73 6.19
C ALA A 3 9.31 -3.91 6.87
N ILE A 4 9.69 -3.22 7.95
CA ILE A 4 8.85 -2.26 8.67
C ILE A 4 8.97 -0.92 7.94
N SER A 5 7.83 -0.30 7.62
CA SER A 5 7.79 1.07 7.10
C SER A 5 8.01 2.09 8.23
N GLU A 6 8.36 3.33 7.90
CA GLU A 6 8.46 4.44 8.87
C GLU A 6 7.20 4.60 9.74
N GLY A 7 6.01 4.35 9.16
CA GLY A 7 4.72 4.41 9.85
C GLY A 7 4.32 3.13 10.62
N GLY A 8 5.22 2.16 10.75
CA GLY A 8 4.95 0.89 11.43
C GLY A 8 4.15 -0.15 10.63
N ALA A 9 3.75 0.16 9.38
CA ALA A 9 3.14 -0.81 8.48
C ALA A 9 4.14 -1.89 8.03
N PHE A 10 3.63 -3.08 7.75
CA PHE A 10 4.40 -4.22 7.26
C PHE A 10 3.98 -4.57 5.84
N ILE A 11 4.94 -5.07 5.03
CA ILE A 11 4.61 -5.73 3.76
C ILE A 11 3.97 -7.09 4.07
N ALA A 12 2.65 -7.16 3.96
CA ALA A 12 1.87 -8.34 4.32
C ALA A 12 0.78 -8.65 3.27
N PRO A 13 1.17 -9.09 2.05
CA PRO A 13 0.24 -9.32 0.94
C PRO A 13 -0.89 -10.30 1.26
N SER A 14 -0.61 -11.32 2.07
CA SER A 14 -1.58 -12.38 2.41
C SER A 14 -2.88 -11.84 3.01
N TYR A 15 -2.84 -10.69 3.69
CA TYR A 15 -4.01 -10.12 4.36
C TYR A 15 -4.85 -9.19 3.45
N VAL A 16 -4.32 -8.78 2.30
CA VAL A 16 -5.01 -7.82 1.41
C VAL A 16 -6.34 -8.40 0.90
N ARG A 17 -6.33 -9.64 0.42
CA ARG A 17 -7.55 -10.32 -0.04
C ARG A 17 -8.57 -10.55 1.07
N GLU A 18 -8.09 -10.90 2.27
CA GLU A 18 -8.96 -11.11 3.43
C GLU A 18 -9.69 -9.82 3.83
N GLN A 19 -9.01 -8.68 3.79
CA GLN A 19 -9.60 -7.36 4.05
C GLN A 19 -10.67 -7.00 3.01
N PHE A 20 -10.39 -7.20 1.72
CA PHE A 20 -11.38 -7.00 0.66
C PHE A 20 -12.59 -7.92 0.84
N GLY A 21 -12.35 -9.20 1.12
CA GLY A 21 -13.38 -10.18 1.38
C GLY A 21 -14.27 -9.79 2.56
N PHE A 22 -13.68 -9.29 3.65
CA PHE A 22 -14.45 -8.81 4.81
C PHE A 22 -15.36 -7.65 4.44
N VAL A 23 -14.82 -6.60 3.79
CA VAL A 23 -15.61 -5.42 3.41
C VAL A 23 -16.73 -5.79 2.44
N TRP A 24 -16.41 -6.59 1.41
CA TRP A 24 -17.34 -7.02 0.38
C TRP A 24 -18.50 -7.84 0.94
N ASN A 25 -18.20 -8.83 1.80
CA ASN A 25 -19.21 -9.73 2.34
C ASN A 25 -20.04 -9.11 3.47
N THR A 26 -19.43 -8.24 4.28
CA THR A 26 -20.09 -7.61 5.43
C THR A 26 -20.99 -6.47 5.01
N TYR A 27 -20.49 -5.54 4.20
CA TYR A 27 -21.20 -4.29 3.88
C TYR A 27 -21.95 -4.32 2.55
N ARG A 28 -21.70 -5.35 1.71
CA ARG A 28 -22.35 -5.53 0.40
C ARG A 28 -22.37 -4.25 -0.47
N PRO A 29 -21.22 -3.56 -0.62
CA PRO A 29 -21.16 -2.37 -1.45
C PRO A 29 -21.35 -2.72 -2.93
N THR A 30 -21.70 -1.74 -3.75
CA THR A 30 -21.73 -1.92 -5.22
C THR A 30 -20.33 -1.95 -5.83
N GLY A 31 -19.31 -1.43 -5.12
CA GLY A 31 -17.90 -1.49 -5.49
C GLY A 31 -17.00 -0.96 -4.37
N ILE A 32 -15.73 -1.33 -4.39
CA ILE A 32 -14.71 -0.91 -3.41
C ILE A 32 -13.67 -0.05 -4.13
N MET A 33 -13.41 1.14 -3.58
CA MET A 33 -12.31 2.01 -4.01
C MET A 33 -11.23 2.00 -2.93
N VAL A 34 -10.01 1.63 -3.29
CA VAL A 34 -8.85 1.84 -2.40
C VAL A 34 -8.44 3.30 -2.53
N THR A 35 -8.84 4.11 -1.56
CA THR A 35 -8.59 5.56 -1.60
C THR A 35 -7.15 5.92 -1.28
N GLU A 36 -6.45 5.08 -0.51
CA GLU A 36 -5.03 5.26 -0.17
C GLU A 36 -4.37 3.90 0.06
N PHE A 37 -3.16 3.71 -0.50
CA PHE A 37 -2.23 2.64 -0.14
C PHE A 37 -0.81 3.09 -0.46
N GLY A 38 0.16 2.78 0.41
CA GLY A 38 1.51 3.30 0.28
C GLY A 38 2.51 2.65 1.24
N PHE A 39 3.79 2.91 1.03
CA PHE A 39 4.87 2.37 1.85
C PHE A 39 5.99 3.41 2.04
N PRO A 40 6.03 4.10 3.19
CA PRO A 40 7.14 4.98 3.52
C PRO A 40 8.37 4.16 3.93
N GLN A 41 9.49 4.36 3.23
CA GLN A 41 10.74 3.68 3.54
C GLN A 41 11.27 4.14 4.90
N LEU A 42 11.79 3.21 5.70
CA LEU A 42 12.35 3.51 7.01
C LEU A 42 13.59 4.39 6.87
N ALA A 43 13.65 5.50 7.61
CA ALA A 43 14.75 6.47 7.64
C ALA A 43 15.21 6.96 6.25
N ASP A 44 14.30 7.06 5.27
CA ASP A 44 14.62 7.40 3.87
C ASP A 44 15.39 8.72 3.74
N ALA A 45 15.00 9.71 4.55
CA ALA A 45 15.60 11.05 4.62
C ALA A 45 17.07 11.05 5.05
N GLU A 46 17.53 10.01 5.74
CA GLU A 46 18.92 9.86 6.21
C GLU A 46 19.83 9.20 5.15
N THR A 47 19.24 8.71 4.04
CA THR A 47 19.97 7.99 3.00
C THR A 47 20.38 8.90 1.83
N SER A 48 21.35 8.45 1.03
CA SER A 48 21.75 9.19 -0.18
C SER A 48 20.63 9.23 -1.23
N HIS A 49 20.58 10.28 -2.07
CA HIS A 49 19.60 10.36 -3.16
C HIS A 49 19.66 9.19 -4.17
N ASP A 50 20.81 8.54 -4.35
CA ASP A 50 20.90 7.32 -5.17
C ASP A 50 20.17 6.15 -4.49
N ALA A 51 20.29 6.03 -3.16
CA ALA A 51 19.59 5.03 -2.37
C ALA A 51 18.08 5.29 -2.31
N GLN A 52 17.65 6.54 -2.08
CA GLN A 52 16.23 6.95 -2.08
C GLN A 52 15.53 6.62 -3.41
N ARG A 53 16.25 6.80 -4.54
CA ARG A 53 15.72 6.47 -5.87
C ARG A 53 15.65 4.97 -6.15
N TYR A 54 16.39 4.16 -5.40
CA TYR A 54 16.34 2.71 -5.46
C TYR A 54 15.43 2.19 -4.35
N ASP A 55 14.13 2.48 -4.46
CA ASP A 55 13.11 2.20 -3.45
C ASP A 55 12.52 0.79 -3.55
N PHE A 56 13.39 -0.22 -3.40
CA PHE A 56 13.03 -1.62 -3.62
C PHE A 56 11.88 -2.11 -2.74
N GLU A 57 11.85 -1.79 -1.45
CA GLU A 57 10.77 -2.24 -0.57
C GLU A 57 9.44 -1.57 -0.90
N ARG A 58 9.45 -0.28 -1.27
CA ARG A 58 8.26 0.42 -1.79
C ARG A 58 7.78 -0.26 -3.07
N THR A 59 8.66 -0.50 -4.03
CA THR A 59 8.34 -1.21 -5.28
C THR A 59 7.71 -2.58 -5.01
N MET A 60 8.29 -3.37 -4.10
CA MET A 60 7.75 -4.66 -3.69
C MET A 60 6.36 -4.53 -3.05
N TYR A 61 6.14 -3.54 -2.19
CA TYR A 61 4.84 -3.30 -1.56
C TYR A 61 3.76 -3.05 -2.61
N TYR A 62 4.02 -2.14 -3.56
CA TYR A 62 3.07 -1.82 -4.62
C TYR A 62 2.77 -3.04 -5.50
N GLN A 63 3.80 -3.76 -5.93
CA GLN A 63 3.63 -4.97 -6.74
C GLN A 63 2.79 -6.01 -6.01
N ASN A 64 3.10 -6.28 -4.74
CA ASN A 64 2.41 -7.27 -3.92
C ASN A 64 0.95 -6.87 -3.65
N PHE A 65 0.70 -5.63 -3.24
CA PHE A 65 -0.64 -5.13 -2.95
C PHE A 65 -1.53 -5.14 -4.21
N LEU A 66 -1.02 -4.65 -5.34
CA LEU A 66 -1.77 -4.64 -6.59
C LEU A 66 -1.98 -6.05 -7.16
N THR A 67 -1.02 -6.96 -6.98
CA THR A 67 -1.20 -8.37 -7.35
C THR A 67 -2.36 -8.99 -6.58
N GLU A 68 -2.38 -8.85 -5.26
CA GLU A 68 -3.46 -9.40 -4.44
C GLU A 68 -4.81 -8.69 -4.67
N THR A 69 -4.79 -7.40 -5.03
CA THR A 69 -5.98 -6.65 -5.50
C THR A 69 -6.53 -7.24 -6.79
N LEU A 70 -5.68 -7.51 -7.79
CA LEU A 70 -6.09 -8.16 -9.04
C LEU A 70 -6.64 -9.56 -8.79
N ARG A 71 -6.04 -10.32 -7.86
CA ARG A 71 -6.54 -11.64 -7.48
C ARG A 71 -7.89 -11.56 -6.77
N ALA A 72 -8.12 -10.57 -5.92
CA ALA A 72 -9.45 -10.34 -5.33
C ALA A 72 -10.53 -10.07 -6.41
N ILE A 73 -10.18 -9.33 -7.45
CA ILE A 73 -11.08 -9.07 -8.60
C ILE A 73 -11.35 -10.37 -9.38
N HIS A 74 -10.30 -11.10 -9.77
CA HIS A 74 -10.40 -12.20 -10.72
C HIS A 74 -10.71 -13.57 -10.11
N GLU A 75 -10.22 -13.84 -8.90
CA GLU A 75 -10.37 -15.12 -8.20
C GLU A 75 -11.54 -15.08 -7.21
N ASP A 76 -11.74 -13.96 -6.50
CA ASP A 76 -12.76 -13.85 -5.42
C ASP A 76 -14.05 -13.13 -5.85
N GLY A 77 -14.06 -12.53 -7.04
CA GLY A 77 -15.23 -11.82 -7.59
C GLY A 77 -15.59 -10.53 -6.84
N VAL A 78 -14.63 -9.92 -6.14
CA VAL A 78 -14.82 -8.65 -5.45
C VAL A 78 -14.77 -7.51 -6.47
N ASN A 79 -15.79 -6.65 -6.51
CA ASN A 79 -15.80 -5.50 -7.43
C ASN A 79 -14.94 -4.35 -6.88
N ILE A 80 -13.63 -4.36 -7.19
CA ILE A 80 -12.72 -3.26 -6.88
C ILE A 80 -12.65 -2.32 -8.10
N ILE A 81 -13.02 -1.06 -7.91
CA ILE A 81 -13.19 -0.08 -8.99
C ILE A 81 -11.97 0.81 -9.22
N GLY A 82 -10.99 0.78 -8.32
CA GLY A 82 -9.75 1.53 -8.44
C GLY A 82 -8.90 1.49 -7.18
N ALA A 83 -7.65 1.94 -7.33
CA ALA A 83 -6.70 2.10 -6.25
C ALA A 83 -5.85 3.36 -6.45
N LEU A 84 -5.73 4.18 -5.42
CA LEU A 84 -4.98 5.44 -5.46
C LEU A 84 -3.76 5.35 -4.55
N ALA A 85 -2.60 5.47 -5.18
CA ALA A 85 -1.30 5.44 -4.53
C ALA A 85 -1.12 6.65 -3.60
N TRP A 86 -0.70 6.39 -2.36
CA TRP A 86 -0.23 7.39 -1.43
C TRP A 86 1.31 7.30 -1.35
N SER A 87 2.08 8.25 -1.86
CA SER A 87 1.68 9.42 -2.64
C SER A 87 2.52 9.49 -3.91
N TRP A 88 2.14 10.37 -4.83
CA TRP A 88 2.87 10.59 -6.08
C TRP A 88 4.15 11.42 -5.91
N ILE A 89 4.27 12.16 -4.80
CA ILE A 89 5.45 12.94 -4.40
C ILE A 89 5.64 12.82 -2.90
N ASP A 90 6.88 13.01 -2.44
CA ASP A 90 7.17 13.19 -1.02
C ASP A 90 6.54 14.49 -0.51
N PHE A 91 6.01 14.47 0.70
CA PHE A 91 5.37 15.61 1.33
C PHE A 91 5.47 15.50 2.87
N ASN A 92 4.98 16.52 3.58
CA ASN A 92 4.96 16.51 5.03
C ASN A 92 3.81 15.62 5.56
N GLU A 93 4.15 14.43 6.04
CA GLU A 93 3.23 13.45 6.61
C GLU A 93 2.79 13.90 8.03
N PHE A 94 1.82 14.83 8.09
CA PHE A 94 1.20 15.31 9.32
C PHE A 94 2.15 15.95 10.36
N GLY A 95 3.23 16.59 9.89
CA GLY A 95 4.21 17.25 10.77
C GLY A 95 5.42 16.40 11.10
N SER A 96 5.60 15.25 10.44
CA SER A 96 6.80 14.42 10.59
C SER A 96 8.07 15.05 10.02
N PHE A 97 7.93 16.05 9.15
CA PHE A 97 9.07 16.77 8.58
C PHE A 97 9.58 17.84 9.56
N GLU A 98 10.80 17.66 10.05
CA GLU A 98 11.57 18.71 10.75
C GLU A 98 12.56 19.36 9.76
N ALA A 99 12.55 20.70 9.71
CA ALA A 99 13.31 21.51 8.74
C ALA A 99 14.73 21.82 9.20
#